data_AF-A0A7S1PM40-F1
#
_entry.id   AF-A0A7S1PM40-F1
#
_cell.length_a   1.000
_cell.length_b   1.000
_cell.length_c   1.000
_cell.angle_alpha   90.00
_cell.angle_beta   90.00
_cell.angle_gamma   90.00
#
_symmetry.space_group_name_H-M   'P 1'
#
loop_
_entity.id
_entity.type
_entity.pdbx_description
1 polymer ?
#
loop_
_entity_poly.entity_id
_entity_poly.type
_entity_poly.pdbx_seq_one_letter_code
_entity_poly.pdbx_strand_id
1 'polypeptide(L)'
;VCTDVCGVKINLELPFEHGAPPFDALVRRIDEAFYTEVRLLDAEGGLSGAGAELLRETAAPPGVQNDGRYHDSGLLSLNRVQVYDDDALRWRDLARDEPLHEFDQLYIFPRSRRHLSAVKDLPPPRAPREASSSSR
;
A
#
# COMPACT_ATOMS: atom_id res chain seq x y z
N VAL A 1 0.77 -7.26 3.62
CA VAL A 1 0.61 -5.79 3.83
C VAL A 1 -0.81 -5.37 3.48
N CYS A 2 -1.52 -4.76 4.42
CA CYS A 2 -2.88 -4.28 4.22
C CYS A 2 -3.05 -2.80 4.54
N THR A 3 -4.09 -2.20 3.96
CA THR A 3 -4.52 -0.82 4.26
C THR A 3 -5.99 -0.66 3.92
N ASP A 4 -6.62 0.32 4.54
CA ASP A 4 -7.79 0.95 3.95
C ASP A 4 -7.29 1.98 2.92
N VAL A 5 -7.87 1.97 1.73
CA VAL A 5 -7.57 2.96 0.68
C VAL A 5 -8.82 3.22 -0.15
N CYS A 6 -9.19 4.50 -0.29
CA CYS A 6 -10.33 4.92 -1.10
C CYS A 6 -11.69 4.27 -0.72
N GLY A 7 -11.85 3.89 0.56
CA GLY A 7 -13.04 3.21 1.09
C GLY A 7 -12.97 1.68 1.02
N VAL A 8 -11.92 1.12 0.44
CA VAL A 8 -11.74 -0.33 0.23
C VAL A 8 -10.60 -0.84 1.10
N LYS A 9 -10.80 -1.99 1.74
CA LYS A 9 -9.73 -2.69 2.46
C LYS A 9 -9.02 -3.64 1.50
N ILE A 10 -7.71 -3.49 1.37
CA ILE A 10 -6.87 -4.29 0.47
C ILE A 10 -5.80 -4.99 1.31
N ASN A 11 -5.54 -6.26 1.02
CA ASN A 11 -4.47 -7.04 1.65
C ASN A 11 -3.61 -7.71 0.56
N LEU A 12 -2.34 -7.30 0.48
CA LEU A 12 -1.39 -7.74 -0.54
C LEU A 12 -0.24 -8.52 0.07
N GLU A 13 0.15 -9.61 -0.60
CA GLU A 13 1.40 -10.32 -0.37
C GLU A 13 2.49 -9.70 -1.26
N LEU A 14 3.47 -9.02 -0.67
CA LEU A 14 4.52 -8.34 -1.44
C LEU A 14 5.77 -9.23 -1.50
N PRO A 15 6.16 -9.73 -2.69
CA PRO A 15 7.37 -10.52 -2.83
C PRO A 15 8.62 -9.64 -2.82
N PHE A 16 9.69 -10.14 -2.20
CA PHE A 16 11.02 -9.53 -2.18
C PHE A 16 12.08 -10.61 -2.48
N GLU A 17 12.99 -10.35 -3.41
CA GLU A 17 13.92 -11.38 -3.94
C GLU A 17 15.00 -11.83 -2.95
N HIS A 18 15.33 -11.00 -1.95
CA HIS A 18 16.48 -11.23 -1.04
C HIS A 18 16.09 -11.15 0.44
N GLY A 19 14.86 -11.57 0.77
CA GLY A 19 14.31 -11.46 2.12
C GLY A 19 13.75 -10.07 2.43
N ALA A 20 13.61 -9.75 3.71
CA ALA A 20 13.01 -8.50 4.15
C ALA A 20 13.77 -7.27 3.63
N PRO A 21 13.09 -6.34 2.92
CA PRO A 21 13.72 -5.13 2.41
C PRO A 21 14.04 -4.14 3.55
N PRO A 22 14.97 -3.21 3.34
CA PRO A 22 15.07 -2.01 4.18
C PRO A 22 13.75 -1.23 4.17
N PHE A 23 13.44 -0.53 5.26
CA PHE A 23 12.18 0.21 5.43
C PHE A 23 11.85 1.15 4.26
N ASP A 24 12.83 1.90 3.74
CA ASP A 24 12.57 2.82 2.63
C ASP A 24 12.21 2.07 1.33
N ALA A 25 12.81 0.90 1.09
CA ALA A 25 12.47 0.08 -0.07
C ALA A 25 11.09 -0.57 0.10
N LEU A 26 10.72 -0.97 1.32
CA LEU A 26 9.37 -1.40 1.64
C LEU A 26 8.34 -0.31 1.34
N VAL A 27 8.56 0.91 1.83
CA VAL A 27 7.63 2.03 1.64
C VAL A 27 7.42 2.32 0.15
N ARG A 28 8.49 2.32 -0.65
CA ARG A 28 8.39 2.49 -2.12
C ARG A 28 7.55 1.39 -2.76
N ARG A 29 7.83 0.12 -2.41
CA ARG A 29 7.10 -1.03 -2.96
C ARG A 29 5.61 -1.00 -2.60
N ILE A 30 5.29 -0.58 -1.37
CA ILE A 30 3.92 -0.38 -0.91
C ILE A 30 3.25 0.70 -1.75
N ASP A 31 3.85 1.88 -1.87
CA ASP A 31 3.26 3.00 -2.60
C ASP A 31 2.97 2.63 -4.07
N GLU A 32 3.91 1.98 -4.75
CA GLU A 32 3.73 1.46 -6.11
C GLU A 32 2.60 0.43 -6.23
N ALA A 33 2.56 -0.55 -5.31
CA ALA A 33 1.56 -1.61 -5.33
C ALA A 33 0.15 -1.04 -5.14
N PHE A 34 -0.03 -0.22 -4.10
CA PHE A 34 -1.34 0.32 -3.77
C PHE A 34 -1.80 1.39 -4.75
N TYR A 35 -0.89 2.18 -5.34
CA TYR A 35 -1.23 3.07 -6.44
C TYR A 35 -1.81 2.28 -7.63
N THR A 36 -1.15 1.19 -8.03
CA THR A 36 -1.61 0.34 -9.13
C THR A 36 -2.97 -0.29 -8.81
N GLU A 37 -3.14 -0.83 -7.61
CA GLU A 37 -4.40 -1.41 -7.15
C GLU A 37 -5.56 -0.42 -7.22
N VAL A 38 -5.36 0.80 -6.72
CA VAL A 38 -6.39 1.85 -6.71
C VAL A 38 -6.72 2.31 -8.13
N ARG A 39 -5.71 2.45 -9.01
CA ARG A 39 -5.91 2.75 -10.43
C ARG A 39 -6.77 1.71 -11.14
N LEU A 40 -6.53 0.42 -10.86
CA LEU A 40 -7.31 -0.66 -11.45
C LEU A 40 -8.74 -0.73 -10.89
N LEU A 41 -8.91 -0.50 -9.57
CA LEU A 41 -10.25 -0.37 -8.98
C LEU A 41 -11.03 0.79 -9.59
N ASP A 42 -10.38 1.93 -9.83
CA ASP A 42 -11.00 3.10 -10.47
C ASP A 42 -11.52 2.75 -11.88
N ALA A 43 -10.69 2.08 -12.68
CA ALA A 43 -11.05 1.64 -14.03
C ALA A 43 -12.23 0.63 -14.03
N GLU A 44 -12.35 -0.17 -12.97
CA GLU A 44 -13.45 -1.12 -12.76
C GLU A 44 -14.71 -0.47 -12.12
N GLY A 45 -14.66 0.81 -11.76
CA GLY A 45 -15.74 1.50 -11.06
C GLY A 45 -15.90 1.09 -9.58
N GLY A 46 -14.86 0.47 -9.00
CA GLY A 46 -14.85 -0.06 -7.65
C GLY A 46 -14.50 0.94 -6.54
N LEU A 47 -14.13 2.18 -6.90
CA LEU A 47 -13.84 3.23 -5.91
C LEU A 47 -15.10 3.97 -5.46
N SER A 48 -15.11 4.39 -4.20
CA SER A 48 -16.06 5.39 -3.73
C SER A 48 -15.83 6.74 -4.44
N GLY A 49 -16.86 7.60 -4.50
CA GLY A 49 -16.72 8.94 -5.11
C GLY A 49 -15.59 9.77 -4.50
N ALA A 50 -15.44 9.73 -3.16
CA ALA A 50 -14.35 10.39 -2.45
C ALA A 50 -12.98 9.75 -2.75
N GLY A 51 -12.93 8.43 -2.96
CA GLY A 51 -11.72 7.70 -3.37
C GLY A 51 -11.28 8.06 -4.78
N ALA A 52 -12.20 8.14 -5.73
CA ALA A 52 -11.93 8.55 -7.10
C ALA A 52 -11.53 10.05 -7.19
N GLU A 53 -12.07 10.90 -6.32
CA GLU A 53 -11.62 12.28 -6.18
C GLU A 53 -10.18 12.36 -5.65
N LEU A 54 -9.88 11.62 -4.57
CA LEU A 54 -8.53 11.57 -4.02
C LEU A 54 -7.49 11.07 -5.02
N LEU A 55 -7.82 10.04 -5.80
CA LEU A 55 -6.97 9.53 -6.87
C LEU A 55 -6.73 10.59 -7.97
N ARG A 56 -7.74 11.40 -8.31
CA ARG A 56 -7.59 12.50 -9.29
C ARG A 56 -6.78 13.67 -8.75
N GLU A 57 -6.85 13.94 -7.44
CA GLU A 57 -6.00 14.91 -6.76
C GLU A 57 -4.52 14.45 -6.71
N THR A 58 -4.28 13.14 -6.77
CA THR A 58 -2.93 12.57 -6.83
C THR A 58 -2.42 12.54 -8.27
N ALA A 59 -1.54 13.48 -8.59
CA ALA A 59 -1.25 13.87 -9.96
C ALA A 59 -0.27 12.95 -10.72
N ALA A 60 0.47 12.08 -10.05
CA ALA A 60 1.54 11.33 -10.70
C ALA A 60 1.71 9.89 -10.18
N PRO A 61 2.02 8.94 -11.07
CA PRO A 61 2.47 7.62 -10.65
C PRO A 61 3.77 7.73 -9.83
N PRO A 62 3.93 6.92 -8.79
CA PRO A 62 5.16 6.87 -8.04
C PRO A 62 6.30 6.30 -8.89
N GLY A 63 7.53 6.67 -8.56
CA GLY A 63 8.70 6.07 -9.20
C GLY A 63 9.93 6.96 -9.20
N VAL A 64 11.02 6.41 -9.74
CA VAL A 64 12.27 7.16 -9.92
C VAL A 64 12.12 8.10 -11.11
N GLN A 65 12.26 9.41 -10.86
CA GLN A 65 12.20 10.43 -11.89
C GLN A 65 13.59 10.65 -12.52
N ASN A 66 13.67 11.52 -13.53
CA ASN A 66 14.91 11.84 -14.24
C ASN A 66 16.04 12.39 -13.33
N ASP A 67 15.72 12.85 -12.13
CA ASP A 67 16.67 13.31 -11.12
C ASP A 67 17.26 12.17 -10.27
N GLY A 68 16.89 10.92 -10.54
CA GLY A 68 17.31 9.73 -9.80
C GLY A 68 16.66 9.60 -8.42
N ARG A 69 15.71 10.48 -8.06
CA ARG A 69 14.99 10.42 -6.80
C ARG A 69 13.69 9.67 -6.98
N TYR A 70 13.29 8.96 -5.93
CA TYR A 70 11.95 8.41 -5.85
C TYR A 70 10.98 9.51 -5.47
N HIS A 71 9.95 9.70 -6.29
CA HIS A 71 8.82 10.58 -5.99
C HIS A 71 7.64 9.69 -5.60
N ASP A 72 7.11 9.91 -4.39
CA ASP A 72 5.92 9.20 -3.94
C ASP A 72 4.68 9.66 -4.72
N SER A 73 3.68 8.80 -4.75
CA SER A 73 2.42 9.06 -5.44
C SER A 73 1.58 10.12 -4.74
N GLY A 74 1.90 10.46 -3.49
CA GLY A 74 1.04 11.20 -2.57
C GLY A 74 -0.19 10.43 -2.08
N LEU A 75 -0.52 9.28 -2.67
CA LEU A 75 -1.82 8.61 -2.50
C LEU A 75 -1.97 8.08 -1.09
N LEU A 76 -1.02 7.29 -0.62
CA LEU A 76 -1.06 6.79 0.74
C LEU A 76 -0.53 7.81 1.75
N SER A 77 0.32 8.76 1.34
CA SER A 77 0.98 9.75 2.21
C SER A 77 1.22 9.17 3.60
N LEU A 78 2.12 8.19 3.69
CA LEU A 78 2.18 7.24 4.81
C LEU A 78 2.31 7.97 6.17
N ASN A 79 1.41 7.68 7.11
CA ASN A 79 1.46 8.25 8.46
C ASN A 79 2.20 7.31 9.43
N ARG A 80 1.80 6.04 9.43
CA ARG A 80 2.30 5.03 10.37
C ARG A 80 2.19 3.62 9.76
N VAL A 81 3.14 2.76 10.10
CA VAL A 81 3.09 1.32 9.83
C VAL A 81 2.99 0.58 11.15
N GLN A 82 2.10 -0.42 11.21
CA GLN A 82 2.06 -1.39 12.29
C GLN A 82 2.39 -2.77 11.76
N VAL A 83 3.01 -3.59 12.60
CA VAL A 83 3.23 -5.01 12.39
C VAL A 83 2.42 -5.78 13.43
N TYR A 84 1.81 -6.89 13.02
CA TYR A 84 1.16 -7.80 13.95
C TYR A 84 2.21 -8.69 14.60
N ASP A 85 2.27 -8.65 15.93
CA ASP A 85 3.18 -9.45 16.73
C ASP A 85 2.47 -10.74 17.15
N ASP A 86 2.84 -11.87 16.55
CA ASP A 86 2.20 -13.16 16.79
C ASP A 86 2.49 -13.71 18.19
N ASP A 87 3.63 -13.37 18.78
CA ASP A 87 3.99 -13.79 20.15
C ASP A 87 3.17 -13.01 21.18
N ALA A 88 3.02 -11.70 20.98
CA ALA A 88 2.26 -10.82 21.86
C ALA A 88 0.77 -10.71 21.51
N LEU A 89 0.33 -11.34 20.41
CA LEU A 89 -1.03 -11.32 19.86
C LEU A 89 -1.62 -9.92 19.74
N ARG A 90 -0.83 -8.96 19.25
CA ARG A 90 -1.26 -7.56 19.13
C ARG A 90 -0.56 -6.81 18.00
N TRP A 91 -1.23 -5.77 17.52
CA TRP A 91 -0.61 -4.78 16.66
C TRP A 91 0.32 -3.87 17.45
N ARG A 92 1.49 -3.58 16.88
CA ARG A 92 2.44 -2.60 17.41
C ARG A 92 3.02 -1.76 16.30
N ASP A 93 3.51 -0.58 16.65
CA ASP A 93 4.16 0.31 15.70
C ASP A 93 5.50 -0.31 15.26
N LEU A 94 5.73 -0.33 13.94
CA LEU A 94 6.96 -0.85 13.35
C LEU A 94 8.04 0.25 13.40
N ALA A 95 9.15 -0.03 14.08
CA ALA A 95 10.30 0.89 14.06
C ALA A 95 11.05 0.80 12.72
N ARG A 96 11.69 1.90 12.31
CA ARG A 96 12.31 2.01 10.98
C ARG A 96 13.52 1.10 10.79
N ASP A 97 14.25 0.86 11.87
CA ASP A 97 15.45 0.02 11.96
C ASP A 97 15.14 -1.42 12.38
N GLU A 98 13.87 -1.74 12.57
CA GLU A 98 13.45 -3.08 12.95
C GLU A 98 13.48 -4.05 11.76
N PRO A 99 14.11 -5.22 11.90
CA PRO A 99 14.07 -6.23 10.86
C PRO A 99 12.64 -6.80 10.75
N LEU A 100 12.17 -6.93 9.52
CA LEU A 100 10.94 -7.66 9.22
C LEU A 100 11.25 -9.14 9.05
N HIS A 101 10.30 -9.98 9.44
CA HIS A 101 10.34 -11.41 9.20
C HIS A 101 9.51 -11.75 7.96
N GLU A 102 9.76 -12.94 7.42
CA GLU A 102 8.96 -13.46 6.32
C GLU A 102 7.51 -13.62 6.78
N PHE A 103 6.58 -13.18 5.94
CA PHE A 103 5.13 -13.20 6.19
C PHE A 103 4.62 -12.30 7.33
N ASP A 104 5.41 -11.34 7.82
CA ASP A 104 4.91 -10.32 8.76
C ASP A 104 3.66 -9.61 8.20
N GLN A 105 2.57 -9.65 8.96
CA GLN A 105 1.35 -8.93 8.59
C GLN A 105 1.49 -7.46 8.98
N LEU A 106 1.63 -6.60 7.96
CA LEU A 106 1.71 -5.15 8.12
C LEU A 106 0.36 -4.47 7.89
N TYR A 107 0.04 -3.43 8.66
CA TYR A 107 -1.07 -2.51 8.44
C TYR A 107 -0.54 -1.09 8.20
N ILE A 108 -0.95 -0.48 7.10
CA ILE A 108 -0.57 0.88 6.74
C ILE A 108 -1.68 1.84 7.14
N PHE A 109 -1.31 2.92 7.81
CA PHE A 109 -2.21 4.03 8.13
C PHE A 109 -1.86 5.21 7.23
N PRO A 110 -2.69 5.48 6.21
CA PRO A 110 -2.56 6.70 5.41
C PRO A 110 -2.79 7.95 6.25
N ARG A 111 -2.19 9.09 5.87
CA ARG A 111 -2.48 10.39 6.53
C ARG A 111 -3.92 10.85 6.35
N SER A 112 -4.53 10.55 5.20
CA SER A 112 -5.88 11.01 4.89
C SER A 112 -6.95 10.08 5.50
N ARG A 113 -7.93 10.67 6.18
CA ARG A 113 -9.10 9.91 6.68
C ARG A 113 -10.07 9.53 5.56
N ARG A 114 -9.88 10.04 4.33
CA ARG A 114 -10.69 9.68 3.15
C ARG A 114 -10.46 8.22 2.69
N HIS A 115 -9.44 7.55 3.23
CA HIS A 115 -9.14 6.17 2.91
C HIS A 115 -9.97 5.14 3.68
N LEU A 116 -10.57 5.53 4.82
CA LEU A 116 -11.18 4.59 5.77
C LEU A 116 -12.24 3.70 5.11
N SER A 117 -12.11 2.38 5.31
CA SER A 117 -13.10 1.41 4.87
C SER A 117 -14.14 1.17 5.98
N ALA A 118 -15.38 0.88 5.58
CA ALA A 118 -16.42 0.43 6.51
C ALA A 118 -16.24 -1.05 6.91
N VAL A 119 -15.45 -1.81 6.14
CA VAL A 119 -15.15 -3.22 6.42
C VAL A 119 -14.14 -3.29 7.56
N LYS A 120 -14.42 -4.13 8.56
CA LYS A 120 -13.51 -4.33 9.71
C LYS A 120 -12.53 -5.48 9.49
N ASP A 121 -13.01 -6.58 8.94
CA ASP A 121 -12.22 -7.80 8.77
C ASP A 121 -11.24 -7.68 7.59
N LEU A 122 -10.04 -8.22 7.78
CA LEU A 122 -9.03 -8.28 6.72
C LEU A 122 -9.41 -9.34 5.69
N PRO A 123 -9.42 -9.02 4.38
CA PRO A 123 -9.55 -10.05 3.36
C PRO A 123 -8.29 -10.93 3.33
N PRO A 124 -8.38 -12.17 2.77
CA PRO A 124 -7.21 -13.00 2.54
C PRO A 124 -6.12 -12.24 1.76
N PRO A 125 -4.83 -12.43 2.09
CA PRO A 125 -3.75 -11.84 1.31
C PRO A 125 -3.76 -12.41 -0.11
N ARG A 126 -3.44 -11.56 -1.09
CA ARG A 126 -3.29 -11.96 -2.50
C ARG A 126 -2.11 -11.24 -3.15
N ALA A 127 -1.64 -11.75 -4.27
CA ALA A 127 -0.64 -11.03 -5.06
C ALA A 127 -1.16 -9.66 -5.53
N PRO A 128 -0.29 -8.65 -5.67
CA PRO A 128 -0.60 -7.40 -6.34
C PRO A 128 -1.06 -7.66 -7.76
N ARG A 129 -2.08 -6.93 -8.20
CA ARG A 129 -2.43 -6.88 -9.61
C ARG A 129 -1.33 -6.14 -10.34
N GLU A 130 -0.86 -6.74 -11.43
CA GLU A 130 0.00 -6.05 -12.36
C GLU A 130 -0.89 -5.23 -13.31
N ALA A 131 -0.49 -4.00 -13.58
CA ALA A 131 -1.05 -3.29 -14.72
C ALA A 131 -0.72 -4.12 -15.94
N SER A 132 -1.72 -4.64 -16.65
CA SER A 132 -1.49 -5.35 -17.90
C SER A 132 -0.73 -4.41 -18.82
N SER A 133 0.57 -4.63 -19.00
CA SER A 133 1.28 -4.10 -20.14
C SER A 133 0.64 -4.78 -21.33
N SER A 134 -0.32 -4.10 -21.95
CA SER A 134 -0.76 -4.45 -23.29
C SER A 134 0.44 -4.25 -24.20
N SER A 135 1.33 -5.24 -24.25
CA SER A 135 2.32 -5.38 -25.31
C SER A 135 1.52 -5.50 -26.61
N ARG A 136 1.45 -4.39 -27.34
CA ARG A 136 1.11 -4.40 -28.76
C ARG A 136 2.40 -4.37 -29.56
#